data_AF-A0A4S0N5E6-F1
#
_entry.id   AF-A0A4S0N5E6-F1
#
_cell.length_a   1.000
_cell.length_b   1.000
_cell.length_c   1.000
_cell.angle_alpha   90.00
_cell.angle_beta   90.00
_cell.angle_gamma   90.00
#
_symmetry.space_group_name_H-M   'P 1'
#
loop_
_entity.id
_entity.type
_entity.pdbx_description
1 polymer ?
#
loop_
_entity_poly.entity_id
_entity_poly.type
_entity_poly.pdbx_seq_one_letter_code
_entity_poly.pdbx_strand_id
1 'polypeptide(L)' 'MDERLLSQATCLGPVHLKVTDIPAALTVWRDTLGLELIGENDAVAELGAG' A
#
# COMPACT_ATOMS: atom_id res chain seq x y z
N MET A 1 -31.83 10.71 -4.95
CA MET A 1 -31.30 9.60 -4.14
C MET A 1 -29.83 9.90 -3.97
N ASP A 2 -29.50 10.68 -2.94
CA ASP A 2 -28.15 11.17 -2.70
C ASP A 2 -27.47 10.27 -1.67
N GLU A 3 -27.09 9.06 -2.07
CA GLU A 3 -26.31 8.17 -1.20
C GLU A 3 -24.81 8.36 -1.45
N ARG A 4 -24.31 9.54 -1.11
CA ARG A 4 -22.88 9.66 -0.80
C ARG A 4 -22.66 9.09 0.60
N LEU A 5 -22.37 7.79 0.67
CA LEU A 5 -22.02 7.08 1.91
C LEU A 5 -20.77 7.66 2.60
N LEU A 6 -19.92 8.38 1.85
CA LEU A 6 -18.68 8.98 2.34
C LEU A 6 -18.53 10.44 1.89
N SER A 7 -17.92 11.23 2.78
CA SER A 7 -17.55 12.63 2.53
C SER A 7 -16.51 12.73 1.42
N GLN A 8 -16.45 13.88 0.73
CA GLN A 8 -15.35 14.18 -0.20
C GLN A 8 -13.98 14.27 0.49
N ALA A 9 -13.96 14.51 1.81
CA ALA A 9 -12.73 14.54 2.59
C ALA A 9 -12.29 13.15 3.08
N THR A 10 -13.02 12.08 2.74
CA THR A 10 -12.64 10.73 3.16
C THR A 10 -11.42 10.26 2.39
N CYS A 11 -10.30 10.10 3.10
CA CYS A 11 -9.05 9.56 2.59
C CYS A 11 -8.65 8.33 3.40
N LEU A 12 -7.97 7.38 2.75
CA LEU A 12 -7.29 6.28 3.41
C LEU A 12 -5.80 6.60 3.49
N GLY A 13 -5.24 6.57 4.70
CA GLY A 13 -3.80 6.72 4.91
C GLY A 13 -3.02 5.44 4.57
N PRO A 14 -1.73 5.39 4.93
CA PRO A 14 -0.91 4.19 4.76
C PRO A 14 -1.53 2.95 5.43
N VAL A 15 -1.42 1.79 4.78
CA VAL A 15 -1.93 0.51 5.27
C VAL A 15 -0.77 -0.43 5.58
N HIS A 16 -0.74 -0.98 6.80
CA HIS A 16 0.24 -1.97 7.20
C HIS A 16 -0.30 -3.37 6.99
N LEU A 17 0.34 -4.13 6.11
CA LEU A 17 -0.03 -5.50 5.77
C LEU A 17 1.00 -6.46 6.35
N LYS A 18 0.54 -7.45 7.13
CA LYS A 18 1.40 -8.58 7.51
C LYS A 18 1.46 -9.57 6.35
N VAL A 19 2.67 -9.87 5.93
CA VAL A 19 2.95 -10.86 4.89
C VAL A 19 3.84 -11.96 5.46
N THR A 20 3.77 -13.14 4.86
CA THR A 20 4.62 -14.27 5.26
C THR A 20 6.02 -14.20 4.66
N ASP A 21 6.17 -13.49 3.55
CA ASP A 21 7.42 -13.35 2.79
C ASP A 21 7.43 -11.96 2.12
N ILE A 22 8.37 -11.10 2.54
CA ILE A 22 8.50 -9.73 2.05
C ILE A 22 9.00 -9.71 0.60
N PRO A 23 10.09 -10.39 0.22
CA PRO A 23 10.52 -10.49 -1.18
C PRO A 23 9.43 -10.95 -2.16
N ALA A 24 8.65 -11.97 -1.79
CA ALA A 24 7.55 -12.46 -2.62
C ALA A 24 6.44 -11.40 -2.74
N ALA A 25 6.10 -10.73 -1.65
CA ALA A 25 5.12 -9.64 -1.67
C ALA A 25 5.59 -8.45 -2.53
N LEU A 26 6.87 -8.07 -2.44
CA LEU A 26 7.44 -6.97 -3.22
C LEU A 26 7.29 -7.20 -4.72
N THR A 27 7.44 -8.43 -5.21
CA THR A 27 7.21 -8.77 -6.62
C THR A 27 5.79 -8.41 -7.05
N VAL A 28 4.79 -8.69 -6.20
CA VAL A 28 3.39 -8.35 -6.51
C VAL A 28 3.17 -6.84 -6.48
N TRP A 29 3.53 -6.18 -5.38
CA TRP A 29 3.20 -4.77 -5.18
C TRP A 29 4.03 -3.81 -6.05
N ARG A 30 5.28 -4.16 -6.36
CA ARG A 30 6.14 -3.39 -7.26
C ARG A 30 5.88 -3.75 -8.71
N ASP A 31 5.95 -5.02 -9.07
CA ASP A 31 5.99 -5.41 -10.49
C ASP A 31 4.59 -5.51 -11.11
N THR A 32 3.56 -5.79 -10.30
CA THR A 32 2.17 -5.86 -10.80
C THR A 32 1.42 -4.55 -10.60
N LEU A 33 1.55 -3.92 -9.42
CA LEU A 33 0.81 -2.70 -9.10
C LEU A 33 1.60 -1.41 -9.37
N GLY A 34 2.91 -1.49 -9.58
CA GLY A 34 3.75 -0.34 -9.90
C GLY A 34 4.05 0.56 -8.71
N LEU A 35 3.91 0.07 -7.47
CA LEU A 35 4.35 0.83 -6.30
C LEU A 35 5.87 0.87 -6.21
N GLU A 36 6.41 2.00 -5.79
CA GLU A 36 7.83 2.24 -5.61
C GLU A 36 8.25 1.95 -4.18
N LEU A 37 9.48 1.45 -4.00
CA LEU A 37 10.08 1.24 -2.69
C LEU A 37 10.54 2.58 -2.12
N ILE A 38 9.93 2.98 -0.99
CA ILE A 38 10.23 4.23 -0.29
C ILE A 38 11.26 3.98 0.82
N GLY A 39 11.18 2.83 1.49
CA GLY A 39 12.10 2.45 2.55
C GLY A 39 12.03 0.97 2.87
N GLU A 40 13.11 0.42 3.42
CA GLU A 40 13.18 -0.98 3.81
C GLU A 40 14.05 -1.14 5.06
N ASN A 41 13.64 -2.06 5.93
CA ASN A 41 14.44 -2.57 7.04
C ASN A 41 14.21 -4.10 7.17
N ASP A 42 14.87 -4.73 8.15
CA ASP A 42 14.87 -6.18 8.33
C ASP A 42 13.48 -6.84 8.45
N ALA A 43 12.44 -6.07 8.78
CA ALA A 43 11.10 -6.60 9.03
C ALA A 43 10.00 -5.92 8.20
N VAL A 44 10.30 -4.83 7.49
CA VAL A 44 9.28 -4.00 6.81
C VAL A 44 9.84 -3.43 5.51
N ALA A 45 9.03 -3.50 4.46
CA ALA A 45 9.22 -2.72 3.24
C ALA A 45 8.04 -1.75 3.07
N GLU A 46 8.35 -0.47 2.87
CA GLU A 46 7.40 0.61 2.67
C GLU A 46 7.29 0.95 1.19
N LEU A 47 6.07 0.94 0.67
CA LEU A 47 5.77 1.17 -0.73
C LEU A 47 4.81 2.35 -0.92
N GLY A 48 4.96 3.09 -2.01
CA GLY A 48 4.01 4.14 -2.39
C GLY A 48 4.11 4.56 -3.84
N ALA A 49 3.32 5.56 -4.22
CA ALA A 49 3.27 6.08 -5.59
C ALA A 49 3.45 7.60 -5.51
N GLY A 50 4.70 8.05 -5.37
CA GLY A 50 5.07 9.46 -5.25
C GLY A 50 4.95 10.05 -3.85
#